data_AF-A0A1M7UQV6-F1
#
_entry.id   AF-A0A1M7UQV6-F1
#
_cell.length_a   1.000
_cell.length_b   1.000
_cell.length_c   1.000
_cell.angle_alpha   90.00
_cell.angle_beta   90.00
_cell.angle_gamma   90.00
#
_symmetry.space_group_name_H-M   'P 1'
#
loop_
_entity.id
_entity.type
_entity.pdbx_description
1 polymer ?
#
loop_
_entity_poly.entity_id
_entity_poly.type
_entity_poly.pdbx_seq_one_letter_code
_entity_poly.pdbx_strand_id
1 'polypeptide(L)'
;MTLKLVIGNKNYSSWSMRPWLALRANDIPFEEIFIPLYTGAADKQRILDFSHAGKVPILVDGEVTVWDSLAIIEYVAERFPEKRLWPEHPAHRAHARAVSAEMHSGFAALRNECGMNLHRPVRAIELSEDARANIARIEEIWADCRKRYGRSGPFLFGRFGAADAMFAPVVHRFRTYAVAVSEETQRYMDAMMALPAFAEWTKAGLAETIVIEKFETA
;
A
#
# COMPACT_ATOMS: atom_id res chain seq x y z
N MET A 1 -14.39 -11.86 17.81
CA MET A 1 -14.59 -10.41 17.65
C MET A 1 -14.16 -10.03 16.25
N THR A 2 -14.75 -9.01 15.64
CA THR A 2 -14.39 -8.57 14.28
C THR A 2 -13.14 -7.69 14.34
N LEU A 3 -12.19 -7.88 13.42
CA LEU A 3 -11.03 -7.00 13.26
C LEU A 3 -11.49 -5.56 13.03
N LYS A 4 -10.79 -4.58 13.60
CA LYS A 4 -10.97 -3.16 13.28
C LYS A 4 -9.70 -2.61 12.65
N LEU A 5 -9.81 -2.04 11.45
CA LEU A 5 -8.69 -1.35 10.80
C LEU A 5 -8.94 0.15 10.81
N VAL A 6 -8.13 0.86 11.59
CA VAL A 6 -8.11 2.32 11.65
C VAL A 6 -7.25 2.85 10.50
N ILE A 7 -7.82 3.71 9.67
CA ILE A 7 -7.15 4.28 8.49
C ILE A 7 -7.26 5.81 8.46
N GLY A 8 -6.35 6.43 7.72
CA GLY A 8 -6.45 7.83 7.32
C GLY A 8 -7.19 8.03 6.00
N ASN A 9 -7.14 9.26 5.47
CA ASN A 9 -7.70 9.64 4.17
C ASN A 9 -7.19 8.72 3.06
N LYS A 10 -8.09 8.06 2.32
CA LYS A 10 -7.75 7.18 1.21
C LYS A 10 -7.10 7.93 0.05
N ASN A 11 -7.41 9.22 -0.10
CA ASN A 11 -6.76 10.09 -1.09
C ASN A 11 -5.23 10.23 -0.85
N TYR A 12 -4.79 10.22 0.42
CA TYR A 12 -3.43 10.59 0.81
C TYR A 12 -2.64 9.50 1.57
N SER A 13 -3.31 8.59 2.27
CA SER A 13 -2.69 7.68 3.22
C SER A 13 -2.20 6.39 2.56
N SER A 14 -1.04 6.48 1.90
CA SER A 14 -0.38 5.32 1.30
C SER A 14 -0.10 4.18 2.28
N TRP A 15 0.15 4.48 3.55
CA TRP A 15 0.36 3.47 4.58
C TRP A 15 -0.90 2.71 4.93
N SER A 16 -2.05 3.39 4.97
CA SER A 16 -3.35 2.76 5.28
C SER A 16 -3.82 1.84 4.15
N MET A 17 -3.52 2.18 2.90
CA MET A 17 -3.89 1.39 1.72
C MET A 17 -3.34 -0.03 1.77
N ARG A 18 -2.13 -0.21 2.32
CA ARG A 18 -1.40 -1.49 2.32
C ARG A 18 -2.16 -2.60 3.08
N PRO A 19 -2.40 -2.50 4.41
CA PRO A 19 -3.14 -3.53 5.11
C PRO A 19 -4.61 -3.58 4.69
N TRP A 20 -5.19 -2.44 4.27
CA TRP A 20 -6.56 -2.42 3.77
C TRP A 20 -6.73 -3.31 2.54
N LEU A 21 -5.82 -3.20 1.56
CA LEU A 21 -5.85 -4.07 0.37
C LEU A 21 -5.53 -5.51 0.73
N ALA A 22 -4.57 -5.76 1.63
CA ALA A 22 -4.24 -7.10 2.07
C ALA A 22 -5.48 -7.83 2.65
N LEU A 23 -6.25 -7.15 3.50
CA LEU A 23 -7.48 -7.67 4.08
C LEU A 23 -8.59 -7.79 3.03
N ARG A 24 -8.89 -6.70 2.31
CA ARG A 24 -10.03 -6.60 1.41
C ARG A 24 -9.93 -7.55 0.22
N ALA A 25 -8.76 -7.61 -0.43
CA ALA A 25 -8.56 -8.45 -1.62
C ALA A 25 -8.43 -9.95 -1.31
N ASN A 26 -8.29 -10.32 -0.04
CA ASN A 26 -8.24 -11.71 0.41
C ASN A 26 -9.51 -12.11 1.19
N ASP A 27 -10.59 -11.33 1.10
CA ASP A 27 -11.85 -11.61 1.78
C ASP A 27 -11.70 -11.85 3.28
N ILE A 28 -10.86 -11.04 3.94
CA ILE A 28 -10.71 -11.05 5.39
C ILE A 28 -11.66 -9.98 5.93
N PRO A 29 -12.66 -10.34 6.76
CA PRO A 29 -13.64 -9.39 7.25
C PRO A 29 -13.03 -8.45 8.29
N PHE A 30 -13.27 -7.15 8.14
CA PHE A 30 -12.89 -6.12 9.10
C PHE A 30 -13.89 -4.97 9.08
N GLU A 31 -13.98 -4.27 10.21
CA GLU A 31 -14.63 -2.97 10.34
C GLU A 31 -13.59 -1.88 10.03
N GLU A 32 -13.92 -0.99 9.09
CA GLU A 32 -13.09 0.17 8.78
C GLU A 32 -13.43 1.33 9.73
N ILE A 33 -12.42 1.89 10.39
CA ILE A 33 -12.55 3.11 11.18
C ILE A 33 -11.75 4.22 10.50
N PHE A 34 -12.45 5.21 9.96
CA PHE A 34 -11.83 6.34 9.30
C PHE A 34 -11.52 7.46 10.30
N ILE A 35 -10.27 7.93 10.31
CA ILE A 35 -9.84 9.15 11.00
C ILE A 35 -9.37 10.16 9.95
N PRO A 36 -10.05 11.31 9.77
CA PRO A 36 -9.54 12.37 8.92
C PRO A 36 -8.26 12.95 9.51
N LEU A 37 -7.24 13.09 8.66
CA LEU A 37 -5.91 13.56 9.01
C LEU A 37 -5.74 15.02 8.61
N TYR A 38 -4.94 15.76 9.38
CA TYR A 38 -4.60 17.17 9.14
C TYR A 38 -5.80 18.13 9.17
N THR A 39 -6.85 17.78 9.92
CA THR A 39 -8.03 18.60 10.21
C THR A 39 -7.95 19.37 11.54
N GLY A 40 -6.94 19.11 12.37
CA GLY A 40 -6.68 19.92 13.57
C GLY A 40 -5.97 19.16 14.69
N ALA A 41 -5.85 19.80 15.87
CA ALA A 41 -5.16 19.21 17.02
C ALA A 41 -5.81 17.92 17.55
N ALA A 42 -7.12 17.75 17.34
CA ALA A 42 -7.88 16.59 17.80
C ALA A 42 -7.53 15.29 17.04
N ASP A 43 -6.98 15.37 15.82
CA ASP A 43 -6.62 14.19 15.01
C ASP A 43 -5.63 13.29 15.74
N LYS A 44 -4.63 13.92 16.37
CA LYS A 44 -3.60 13.21 17.12
C LYS A 44 -4.22 12.44 18.28
N GLN A 45 -5.15 13.06 19.02
CA GLN A 45 -5.82 12.39 20.13
C GLN A 45 -6.67 11.21 19.64
N ARG A 46 -7.45 11.39 18.55
CA ARG A 46 -8.24 10.31 17.96
C ARG A 46 -7.40 9.09 17.58
N ILE A 47 -6.15 9.29 17.12
CA ILE A 47 -5.23 8.18 16.82
C ILE A 47 -4.67 7.57 18.12
N LEU A 48 -4.30 8.41 19.09
CA LEU A 48 -3.77 7.98 20.39
C LEU A 48 -4.77 7.15 21.21
N ASP A 49 -6.08 7.36 20.99
CA ASP A 49 -7.14 6.54 21.59
C ASP A 49 -7.09 5.06 21.11
N PHE A 50 -6.41 4.78 19.99
CA PHE A 50 -6.19 3.42 19.49
C PHE A 50 -4.76 2.92 19.70
N SER A 51 -3.74 3.76 19.49
CA SER A 51 -2.32 3.37 19.63
C SER A 51 -1.44 4.54 20.05
N HIS A 52 -0.58 4.30 21.05
CA HIS A 52 0.45 5.24 21.49
C HIS A 52 1.47 5.61 20.40
N ALA A 53 1.56 4.85 19.31
CA ALA A 53 2.41 5.17 18.17
C ALA A 53 1.98 6.46 17.44
N GLY A 54 0.71 6.88 17.60
CA GLY A 54 0.21 8.15 17.07
C GLY A 54 0.19 8.23 15.54
N LYS A 55 0.16 7.08 14.84
CA LYS A 55 0.12 6.97 13.39
C LYS A 55 -0.87 5.88 12.95
N VAL A 56 -1.50 6.09 11.80
CA VAL A 56 -2.30 5.07 11.08
C VAL A 56 -1.43 4.42 9.99
N PRO A 57 -1.69 3.16 9.60
CA PRO A 57 -2.79 2.28 10.03
C PRO A 57 -2.58 1.64 11.41
N ILE A 58 -3.69 1.26 12.05
CA ILE A 58 -3.74 0.47 13.28
C ILE A 58 -4.76 -0.65 13.12
N LEU A 59 -4.39 -1.88 13.45
CA LEU A 59 -5.30 -3.01 13.55
C LEU A 59 -5.59 -3.30 15.03
N VAL A 60 -6.87 -3.49 15.36
CA VAL A 60 -7.32 -3.97 16.68
C VAL A 60 -8.03 -5.31 16.51
N ASP A 61 -7.56 -6.34 17.22
CA ASP A 61 -8.19 -7.66 17.37
C ASP A 61 -8.34 -7.99 18.87
N GLY A 62 -9.50 -7.67 19.44
CA GLY A 62 -9.74 -7.81 20.87
C GLY A 62 -8.79 -6.94 21.70
N GLU A 63 -7.93 -7.58 22.49
CA GLU A 63 -6.91 -6.91 23.31
C GLU A 63 -5.59 -6.65 22.55
N VAL A 64 -5.45 -7.20 21.34
CA VAL A 64 -4.24 -7.04 20.53
C VAL A 64 -4.37 -5.80 19.65
N THR A 65 -3.42 -4.88 19.81
CA THR A 65 -3.27 -3.69 18.96
C THR A 65 -1.96 -3.78 18.19
N VAL A 66 -2.03 -3.75 16.87
CA VAL A 66 -0.87 -3.78 15.97
C VAL A 66 -0.83 -2.48 15.17
N TRP A 67 0.26 -1.72 15.30
CA TRP A 67 0.58 -0.59 14.44
C TRP A 67 1.70 -0.99 13.49
N ASP A 68 1.90 -0.19 12.44
CA ASP A 68 2.77 -0.47 11.28
C ASP A 68 2.14 -1.37 10.21
N SER A 69 2.14 -0.89 8.95
CA SER A 69 1.50 -1.57 7.83
C SER A 69 2.03 -2.98 7.57
N LEU A 70 3.34 -3.22 7.71
CA LEU A 70 3.93 -4.54 7.44
C LEU A 70 3.69 -5.48 8.61
N ALA A 71 3.80 -4.98 9.85
CA ALA A 71 3.48 -5.75 11.05
C ALA A 71 2.00 -6.19 11.07
N ILE A 72 1.07 -5.31 10.68
CA ILE A 72 -0.35 -5.65 10.53
C ILE A 72 -0.53 -6.79 9.52
N ILE A 73 0.14 -6.72 8.37
CA ILE A 73 0.04 -7.77 7.34
C ILE A 73 0.62 -9.10 7.85
N GLU A 74 1.73 -9.09 8.58
CA GLU A 74 2.29 -10.29 9.21
C GLU A 74 1.35 -10.88 10.26
N TYR A 75 0.78 -10.05 11.15
CA TYR A 75 -0.20 -10.48 12.13
C TYR A 75 -1.42 -11.14 11.47
N VAL A 76 -1.95 -10.53 10.41
CA VAL A 76 -3.09 -11.07 9.67
C VAL A 76 -2.70 -12.38 8.96
N ALA A 77 -1.47 -12.50 8.46
CA ALA A 77 -1.00 -13.74 7.83
C ALA A 77 -0.90 -14.89 8.84
N GLU A 78 -0.53 -14.62 10.09
CA GLU A 78 -0.53 -15.60 11.19
C GLU A 78 -1.95 -15.94 11.65
N ARG A 79 -2.83 -14.93 11.70
CA ARG A 79 -4.21 -15.07 12.17
C ARG A 79 -5.12 -15.80 11.17
N PHE A 80 -4.83 -15.70 9.88
CA PHE A 80 -5.58 -16.29 8.76
C PHE A 80 -4.64 -17.02 7.78
N PRO A 81 -3.96 -18.10 8.21
CA PRO A 81 -2.98 -18.80 7.38
C PRO A 81 -3.59 -19.37 6.10
N GLU A 82 -4.88 -19.71 6.11
CA GLU A 82 -5.63 -20.20 4.95
C GLU A 82 -5.74 -19.17 3.82
N LYS A 83 -5.58 -17.88 4.13
CA LYS A 83 -5.58 -16.79 3.15
C LYS A 83 -4.26 -16.65 2.40
N ARG A 84 -3.20 -17.33 2.84
CA ARG A 84 -1.91 -17.45 2.15
C ARG A 84 -1.34 -16.11 1.66
N LEU A 85 -1.41 -15.07 2.49
CA LEU A 85 -0.93 -13.71 2.14
C LEU A 85 0.55 -13.71 1.69
N TRP A 86 1.33 -14.64 2.24
CA TRP A 86 2.68 -14.94 1.80
C TRP A 86 2.73 -16.25 1.01
N PRO A 87 3.71 -16.41 0.10
CA PRO A 87 3.96 -17.69 -0.55
C PRO A 87 4.15 -18.85 0.45
N GLU A 88 3.67 -20.04 0.11
CA GLU A 88 3.80 -21.23 0.97
C GLU A 88 5.23 -21.79 0.95
N HIS A 89 5.91 -21.75 -0.20
CA HIS A 89 7.30 -22.22 -0.31
C HIS A 89 8.25 -21.29 0.49
N PRO A 90 9.06 -21.84 1.43
CA PRO A 90 9.87 -21.03 2.33
C PRO A 90 10.79 -20.02 1.64
N ALA A 91 11.47 -20.42 0.56
CA ALA A 91 12.36 -19.51 -0.17
C ALA A 91 11.61 -18.38 -0.89
N HIS A 92 10.40 -18.67 -1.40
CA HIS A 92 9.58 -17.64 -2.07
C HIS A 92 9.03 -16.66 -1.04
N ARG A 93 8.64 -17.15 0.13
CA ARG A 93 8.22 -16.32 1.27
C ARG A 93 9.34 -15.42 1.77
N ALA A 94 10.55 -15.95 1.90
CA ALA A 94 11.72 -15.17 2.28
C ALA A 94 11.95 -14.03 1.28
N HIS A 95 11.85 -14.31 -0.02
CA HIS A 95 11.98 -13.30 -1.06
C HIS A 95 10.85 -12.25 -0.99
N ALA A 96 9.59 -12.68 -0.85
CA ALA A 96 8.43 -11.78 -0.73
C ALA A 96 8.55 -10.85 0.48
N ARG A 97 9.03 -11.36 1.62
CA ARG A 97 9.29 -10.55 2.82
C ARG A 97 10.44 -9.56 2.63
N ALA A 98 11.52 -9.97 1.97
CA ALA A 98 12.66 -9.10 1.70
C ALA A 98 12.26 -7.88 0.86
N VAL A 99 11.57 -8.09 -0.27
CA VAL A 99 11.13 -6.98 -1.14
C VAL A 99 10.06 -6.10 -0.47
N SER A 100 9.21 -6.70 0.38
CA SER A 100 8.23 -5.97 1.18
C SER A 100 8.90 -5.09 2.24
N ALA A 101 9.94 -5.58 2.90
CA ALA A 101 10.73 -4.83 3.86
C ALA A 101 11.53 -3.72 3.17
N GLU A 102 12.10 -3.97 1.99
CA GLU A 102 12.75 -2.95 1.17
C GLU A 102 11.77 -1.82 0.81
N MET A 103 10.53 -2.15 0.43
CA MET A 103 9.46 -1.15 0.20
C MET A 103 8.94 -0.48 1.49
N HIS A 104 9.14 -1.12 2.64
CA HIS A 104 8.75 -0.55 3.92
C HIS A 104 9.74 0.54 4.35
N SER A 105 11.04 0.24 4.33
CA SER A 105 12.10 1.13 4.85
C SER A 105 12.79 1.98 3.78
N GLY A 106 12.65 1.65 2.49
CA GLY A 106 13.39 2.29 1.39
C GLY A 106 12.60 3.31 0.56
N PHE A 107 13.16 3.65 -0.60
CA PHE A 107 12.56 4.49 -1.65
C PHE A 107 12.15 5.90 -1.19
N ALA A 108 12.96 6.53 -0.33
CA ALA A 108 12.63 7.83 0.26
C ALA A 108 12.47 8.94 -0.80
N ALA A 109 13.37 9.04 -1.78
CA ALA A 109 13.32 10.07 -2.81
C ALA A 109 12.02 9.98 -3.62
N LEU A 110 11.69 8.79 -4.13
CA LEU A 110 10.41 8.56 -4.81
C LEU A 110 9.20 8.88 -3.92
N ARG A 111 9.21 8.47 -2.64
CA ARG A 111 8.07 8.71 -1.74
C ARG A 111 7.88 10.18 -1.39
N ASN A 112 8.96 10.96 -1.37
CA ASN A 112 8.94 12.38 -1.08
C ASN A 112 8.53 13.21 -2.30
N GLU A 113 9.03 12.87 -3.49
CA GLU A 113 8.75 13.60 -4.74
C GLU A 113 7.41 13.16 -5.36
N CYS A 114 7.05 11.88 -5.22
CA CYS A 114 5.79 11.31 -5.68
C CYS A 114 4.92 10.88 -4.47
N GLY A 115 4.35 11.86 -3.79
CA GLY A 115 3.36 11.64 -2.73
C GLY A 115 2.12 10.90 -3.21
N MET A 116 1.28 10.43 -2.29
CA MET A 116 -0.05 9.92 -2.68
C MET A 116 -1.05 11.06 -2.62
N ASN A 117 -1.63 11.40 -3.77
CA ASN A 117 -2.76 12.31 -3.93
C ASN A 117 -3.51 11.83 -5.18
N LEU A 118 -4.70 11.25 -5.00
CA LEU A 118 -5.53 10.73 -6.10
C LEU A 118 -6.30 11.83 -6.83
N HIS A 119 -6.57 12.97 -6.18
CA HIS A 119 -7.18 14.14 -6.83
C HIS A 119 -6.22 14.85 -7.80
N ARG A 120 -4.91 14.71 -7.57
CA ARG A 120 -3.89 15.27 -8.46
C ARG A 120 -4.10 14.80 -9.91
N PRO A 121 -4.14 15.70 -10.90
CA PRO A 121 -4.19 15.33 -12.31
C PRO A 121 -3.00 14.44 -12.69
N VAL A 122 -3.23 13.50 -13.62
CA VAL A 122 -2.16 12.68 -14.17
C VAL A 122 -1.24 13.56 -15.00
N ARG A 123 -0.02 13.82 -14.49
CA ARG A 123 1.01 14.60 -15.18
C ARG A 123 2.40 14.29 -14.65
N ALA A 124 3.38 14.28 -15.54
CA ALA A 124 4.79 14.13 -15.20
C ALA A 124 5.31 15.33 -14.41
N ILE A 125 6.34 15.09 -13.61
CA ILE A 125 7.19 16.10 -12.99
C ILE A 125 8.64 15.82 -13.36
N GLU A 126 9.50 16.82 -13.21
CA GLU A 126 10.93 16.57 -13.21
C GLU A 126 11.31 15.86 -11.91
N LEU A 127 11.94 14.69 -12.05
CA LEU A 127 12.37 13.86 -10.92
C LEU A 127 13.86 14.09 -10.65
N SER A 128 14.29 13.88 -9.42
CA SER A 128 15.71 13.80 -9.10
C SER A 128 16.36 12.53 -9.67
N GLU A 129 17.69 12.48 -9.68
CA GLU A 129 18.43 11.25 -9.99
C GLU A 129 18.12 10.14 -8.97
N ASP A 130 17.98 10.48 -7.69
CA ASP A 130 17.64 9.53 -6.63
C ASP A 130 16.24 8.94 -6.80
N ALA A 131 15.25 9.75 -7.19
CA ALA A 131 13.90 9.27 -7.49
C ALA A 131 13.89 8.38 -8.73
N ARG A 132 14.66 8.72 -9.79
CA ARG A 132 14.85 7.84 -10.96
C ARG A 132 15.51 6.52 -10.58
N ALA A 133 16.53 6.55 -9.73
CA ALA A 133 17.19 5.34 -9.24
C ALA A 133 16.23 4.45 -8.42
N ASN A 134 15.38 5.07 -7.59
CA ASN A 134 14.32 4.37 -6.85
C ASN A 134 13.32 3.70 -7.79
N ILE A 135 12.89 4.38 -8.85
CA ILE A 135 11.98 3.82 -9.88
C ILE A 135 12.64 2.62 -10.57
N ALA A 136 13.88 2.76 -11.02
CA ALA A 136 14.62 1.69 -11.69
C ALA A 136 14.74 0.44 -10.79
N ARG A 137 15.03 0.63 -9.51
CA ARG A 137 15.11 -0.48 -8.54
C ARG A 137 13.76 -1.16 -8.32
N ILE A 138 12.66 -0.40 -8.29
CA ILE A 138 11.31 -0.96 -8.17
C ILE A 138 10.95 -1.79 -9.42
N GLU A 139 11.26 -1.29 -10.62
CA GLU A 139 11.05 -2.06 -11.85
C GLU A 139 11.86 -3.35 -11.85
N GLU A 140 13.12 -3.32 -11.40
CA GLU A 140 13.95 -4.52 -11.25
C GLU A 140 13.32 -5.53 -10.29
N ILE A 141 12.85 -5.09 -9.12
CA ILE A 141 12.17 -5.95 -8.14
C ILE A 141 10.94 -6.60 -8.77
N TRP A 142 10.10 -5.81 -9.44
CA TRP A 142 8.87 -6.31 -10.04
C TRP A 142 9.17 -7.29 -11.17
N ALA A 143 10.08 -6.96 -12.07
CA ALA A 143 10.50 -7.83 -13.16
C ALA A 143 11.11 -9.15 -12.63
N ASP A 144 12.00 -9.11 -11.63
CA ASP A 144 12.58 -10.33 -11.05
C ASP A 144 11.52 -11.22 -10.39
N CYS A 145 10.61 -10.63 -9.60
CA CYS A 145 9.50 -11.37 -8.98
C CYS A 145 8.59 -11.99 -10.04
N ARG A 146 8.18 -11.21 -11.05
CA ARG A 146 7.30 -11.65 -12.14
C ARG A 146 7.97 -12.74 -12.99
N LYS A 147 9.26 -12.61 -13.31
CA LYS A 147 10.03 -13.64 -14.02
C LYS A 147 10.09 -14.95 -13.25
N ARG A 148 10.31 -14.91 -11.94
CA ARG A 148 10.45 -16.12 -11.11
C ARG A 148 9.12 -16.77 -10.75
N TYR A 149 8.07 -15.99 -10.49
CA TYR A 149 6.86 -16.47 -9.83
C TYR A 149 5.55 -16.10 -10.56
N GLY A 150 5.61 -15.21 -11.55
CA GLY A 150 4.45 -14.67 -12.27
C GLY A 150 3.75 -15.65 -13.22
N ARG A 151 4.24 -16.90 -13.35
CA ARG A 151 3.55 -17.94 -14.13
C ARG A 151 2.22 -18.37 -13.51
N SER A 152 2.06 -18.20 -12.20
CA SER A 152 0.88 -18.65 -11.44
C SER A 152 -0.20 -17.59 -11.28
N GLY A 153 -0.12 -16.49 -12.03
CA GLY A 153 -1.11 -15.41 -12.02
C GLY A 153 -0.47 -14.04 -12.26
N PRO A 154 -1.24 -12.94 -12.29
CA PRO A 154 -0.76 -11.65 -12.79
C PRO A 154 0.00 -10.81 -11.75
N PHE A 155 0.13 -11.28 -10.51
CA PHE A 155 0.76 -10.55 -9.40
C PHE A 155 2.21 -10.94 -9.17
N LEU A 156 2.93 -10.26 -8.27
CA LEU A 156 4.38 -10.42 -8.05
C LEU A 156 4.78 -11.86 -7.73
N PHE A 157 3.95 -12.57 -6.95
CA PHE A 157 4.14 -13.97 -6.59
C PHE A 157 3.01 -14.89 -7.12
N GLY A 158 2.44 -14.51 -8.27
CA GLY A 158 1.35 -15.24 -8.94
C GLY A 158 -0.02 -14.75 -8.52
N ARG A 159 -0.46 -15.08 -7.29
CA ARG A 159 -1.71 -14.55 -6.71
C ARG A 159 -1.45 -13.25 -5.95
N PHE A 160 -2.47 -12.41 -5.82
CA PHE A 160 -2.37 -11.19 -5.01
C PHE A 160 -2.02 -11.56 -3.56
N GLY A 161 -1.00 -10.93 -3.02
CA GLY A 161 -0.53 -11.16 -1.66
C GLY A 161 0.06 -9.93 -1.00
N ALA A 162 0.74 -10.17 0.12
CA ALA A 162 1.30 -9.12 0.96
C ALA A 162 2.32 -8.24 0.23
N ALA A 163 3.16 -8.82 -0.65
CA ALA A 163 4.11 -8.04 -1.44
C ALA A 163 3.39 -7.05 -2.38
N ASP A 164 2.35 -7.50 -3.07
CA ASP A 164 1.53 -6.64 -3.94
C ASP A 164 0.87 -5.51 -3.13
N ALA A 165 0.30 -5.84 -1.97
CA ALA A 165 -0.29 -4.87 -1.07
C ALA A 165 0.71 -3.79 -0.60
N MET A 166 1.95 -4.18 -0.32
CA MET A 166 3.02 -3.26 0.09
C MET A 166 3.45 -2.31 -1.04
N PHE A 167 3.45 -2.80 -2.28
CA PHE A 167 3.76 -2.02 -3.48
C PHE A 167 2.56 -1.27 -4.08
N ALA A 168 1.33 -1.56 -3.66
CA ALA A 168 0.12 -0.97 -4.25
C ALA A 168 0.12 0.57 -4.31
N PRO A 169 0.58 1.32 -3.28
CA PRO A 169 0.66 2.77 -3.40
C PRO A 169 1.65 3.25 -4.47
N VAL A 170 2.67 2.46 -4.80
CA VAL A 170 3.63 2.80 -5.87
C VAL A 170 2.95 2.75 -7.24
N VAL A 171 2.00 1.84 -7.46
CA VAL A 171 1.19 1.81 -8.69
C VAL A 171 0.44 3.13 -8.86
N HIS A 172 -0.14 3.68 -7.79
CA HIS A 172 -0.74 5.02 -7.83
C HIS A 172 0.29 6.11 -8.11
N ARG A 173 1.48 6.07 -7.50
CA ARG A 173 2.54 7.04 -7.77
C ARG A 173 2.93 7.04 -9.24
N PHE A 174 3.24 5.86 -9.79
CA PHE A 174 3.65 5.74 -11.18
C PHE A 174 2.57 6.25 -12.14
N ARG A 175 1.29 5.93 -11.87
CA ARG A 175 0.16 6.46 -12.65
C ARG A 175 0.01 7.97 -12.51
N THR A 176 -0.15 8.49 -11.30
CA THR A 176 -0.45 9.90 -11.04
C THR A 176 0.67 10.83 -11.52
N TYR A 177 1.92 10.40 -11.39
CA TYR A 177 3.09 11.17 -11.83
C TYR A 177 3.54 10.81 -13.25
N ALA A 178 2.72 10.08 -14.03
CA ALA A 178 2.99 9.69 -15.40
C ALA A 178 4.44 9.17 -15.62
N VAL A 179 4.90 8.33 -14.69
CA VAL A 179 6.24 7.75 -14.72
C VAL A 179 6.32 6.82 -15.93
N ALA A 180 7.31 7.04 -16.80
CA ALA A 180 7.59 6.13 -17.90
C ALA A 180 8.14 4.82 -17.34
N VAL A 181 7.52 3.70 -17.73
CA VAL A 181 7.85 2.35 -17.24
C VAL A 181 7.96 1.38 -18.41
N SER A 182 8.61 0.24 -18.16
CA SER A 182 8.66 -0.87 -19.11
C SER A 182 7.27 -1.50 -19.36
N GLU A 183 7.12 -2.20 -20.47
CA GLU A 183 5.88 -2.91 -20.81
C GLU A 183 5.52 -3.99 -19.76
N GLU A 184 6.53 -4.65 -19.18
CA GLU A 184 6.31 -5.64 -18.13
C GLU A 184 5.76 -5.00 -16.85
N THR A 185 6.34 -3.86 -16.44
CA THR A 185 5.84 -3.06 -15.32
C THR A 185 4.41 -2.59 -15.58
N GLN A 186 4.13 -2.09 -16.80
CA GLN A 186 2.78 -1.65 -17.17
C GLN A 186 1.76 -2.78 -17.03
N ARG A 187 2.07 -4.00 -17.49
CA ARG A 187 1.18 -5.16 -17.34
C ARG A 187 0.87 -5.49 -15.88
N TYR A 188 1.86 -5.39 -14.99
CA TYR A 188 1.64 -5.60 -13.56
C TYR A 188 0.78 -4.47 -12.95
N MET A 189 1.05 -3.21 -13.31
CA MET A 189 0.23 -2.07 -12.88
C MET A 189 -1.22 -2.21 -13.34
N ASP A 190 -1.46 -2.66 -14.57
CA ASP A 190 -2.80 -2.89 -15.11
C ASP A 190 -3.54 -3.98 -14.31
N ALA A 191 -2.85 -5.08 -13.98
CA ALA A 191 -3.42 -6.13 -13.13
C ALA A 191 -3.78 -5.62 -11.72
N MET A 192 -2.93 -4.78 -11.14
CA MET A 192 -3.21 -4.14 -9.84
C MET A 192 -4.40 -3.19 -9.92
N MET A 193 -4.50 -2.37 -10.96
CA MET A 193 -5.63 -1.45 -11.15
C MET A 193 -6.94 -2.17 -11.46
N ALA A 194 -6.89 -3.35 -12.08
CA ALA A 194 -8.05 -4.20 -12.33
C ALA A 194 -8.54 -4.96 -11.09
N LEU A 195 -7.77 -4.99 -10.00
CA LEU A 195 -8.18 -5.63 -8.75
C LEU A 195 -9.38 -4.87 -8.14
N PRO A 196 -10.52 -5.53 -7.85
CA PRO A 196 -11.70 -4.86 -7.33
C PRO A 196 -11.45 -4.02 -6.07
N ALA A 197 -10.63 -4.54 -5.14
CA ALA A 197 -10.26 -3.81 -3.94
C ALA A 197 -9.44 -2.54 -4.25
N PHE A 198 -8.53 -2.59 -5.23
CA PHE A 198 -7.76 -1.41 -5.65
C PHE A 198 -8.69 -0.34 -6.25
N ALA A 199 -9.63 -0.75 -7.11
CA ALA A 199 -10.64 0.14 -7.68
C ALA A 199 -11.56 0.73 -6.61
N GLU A 200 -11.96 -0.07 -5.60
CA GLU A 200 -12.76 0.39 -4.46
C GLU A 200 -12.03 1.45 -3.64
N TRP A 201 -10.76 1.21 -3.27
CA TRP A 201 -9.94 2.21 -2.58
C TRP A 201 -9.82 3.50 -3.39
N THR A 202 -9.53 3.37 -4.69
CA THR A 202 -9.36 4.51 -5.60
C THR A 202 -10.65 5.33 -5.69
N LYS A 203 -11.79 4.68 -5.89
CA LYS A 203 -13.09 5.34 -5.97
C LYS A 203 -13.43 6.07 -4.68
N ALA A 204 -13.20 5.43 -3.53
CA ALA A 204 -13.47 6.02 -2.23
C ALA A 204 -12.57 7.24 -1.96
N GLY A 205 -11.26 7.15 -2.27
CA GLY A 205 -10.35 8.28 -2.12
C GLY A 205 -10.66 9.45 -3.05
N LEU A 206 -11.07 9.19 -4.29
CA LEU A 206 -11.53 10.24 -5.21
C LEU A 206 -12.82 10.94 -4.73
N ALA A 207 -13.68 10.22 -3.99
CA ALA A 207 -14.91 10.76 -3.44
C ALA A 207 -14.71 11.56 -2.14
N GLU A 208 -13.53 11.51 -1.52
CA GLU A 208 -13.22 12.33 -0.35
C GLU A 208 -13.24 13.82 -0.71
N THR A 209 -13.84 14.64 0.15
CA THR A 209 -13.91 16.10 -0.04
C THR A 209 -12.92 16.87 0.84
N ILE A 210 -12.28 16.18 1.79
CA ILE A 210 -11.28 16.77 2.68
C ILE A 210 -9.98 16.95 1.88
N VAL A 211 -9.56 18.21 1.75
CA VAL A 211 -8.31 18.59 1.10
C VAL A 211 -7.23 18.83 2.14
N ILE A 212 -6.06 18.24 1.94
CA ILE A 212 -4.87 18.50 2.78
C ILE A 212 -3.93 19.40 1.98
N GLU A 213 -4.03 20.71 2.19
CA GLU A 213 -3.36 21.77 1.41
C GLU A 213 -1.87 21.52 1.12
N LYS A 214 -1.12 21.03 2.11
CA LYS A 214 0.32 20.73 1.96
C LYS A 214 0.64 19.64 0.91
N PHE A 215 -0.36 18.91 0.43
CA PHE A 215 -0.22 17.86 -0.59
C PHE A 215 -0.83 18.25 -1.95
N GLU A 216 -1.37 19.46 -2.09
CA GLU A 216 -1.96 19.97 -3.34
C GLU A 216 -0.97 20.78 -4.19
N THR A 217 0.13 21.23 -3.59
CA THR A 217 1.10 22.13 -4.24
C THR A 217 2.27 21.42 -4.94
N ALA A 218 2.22 20.08 -5.07
CA ALA A 218 3.28 19.23 -5.63
C ALA A 218 3.04 18.73 -7.07
#